data_AF-A0A7Y3CVY3-F1
#
_entry.id   AF-A0A7Y3CVY3-F1
#
_cell.length_a   1.000
_cell.length_b   1.000
_cell.length_c   1.000
_cell.angle_alpha   90.00
_cell.angle_beta   90.00
_cell.angle_gamma   90.00
#
_symmetry.space_group_name_H-M   'P 1'
#
loop_
_entity.id
_entity.type
_entity.pdbx_description
1 polymer ?
#
loop_
_entity_poly.entity_id
_entity_poly.type
_entity_poly.pdbx_seq_one_letter_code
_entity_poly.pdbx_strand_id
1 'polypeptide(L)'
;MRFTMEYWPGIADGSVTVAFRRWKRPTVVAGRTYRTGGGRVEVLDVSATNPDRISRRDVSRTGHPSADDIREQLRGEPDWPVYRVEFRYIDEPDPRDVLAHSADLSAADREEIDRRLARFDSVSKYGPWTRETLHLIARYPETRAPDLAAMVGRETRPFKLDVRKLKDLGLTLSFNPGYRLSPRGAAYLEVPYQPGASKPPGPKPAGSEPAGSDRN
;
A
#
# COMPACT_ATOMS: atom_id res chain seq x y z
N MET A 1 -4.15 1.17 -7.42
CA MET A 1 -3.62 1.71 -8.70
C MET A 1 -2.14 1.95 -8.50
N ARG A 2 -1.26 1.62 -9.46
CA ARG A 2 0.20 1.78 -9.27
C ARG A 2 0.71 3.00 -10.05
N PHE A 3 1.64 3.69 -9.41
CA PHE A 3 2.40 4.85 -9.93
C PHE A 3 3.85 4.67 -9.51
N THR A 4 4.78 5.10 -10.36
CA THR A 4 6.21 5.23 -10.03
C THR A 4 6.39 6.29 -8.94
N MET A 5 7.51 6.20 -8.20
CA MET A 5 7.77 7.06 -7.03
C MET A 5 7.78 8.55 -7.35
N GLU A 6 8.21 8.91 -8.57
CA GLU A 6 8.28 10.30 -9.03
C GLU A 6 6.93 11.04 -9.00
N TYR A 7 5.82 10.33 -9.20
CA TYR A 7 4.48 10.95 -9.23
C TYR A 7 3.80 10.98 -7.86
N TRP A 8 4.38 10.36 -6.83
CA TRP A 8 3.75 10.28 -5.52
C TRP A 8 3.50 11.65 -4.86
N PRO A 9 4.45 12.62 -4.91
CA PRO A 9 4.21 13.95 -4.36
C PRO A 9 3.01 14.64 -5.03
N GLY A 10 2.95 14.60 -6.36
CA GLY A 10 1.84 15.22 -7.11
C GLY A 10 0.48 14.54 -6.89
N ILE A 11 0.46 13.24 -6.58
CA ILE A 11 -0.79 12.58 -6.17
C ILE A 11 -1.20 13.05 -4.77
N ALA A 12 -0.25 13.16 -3.85
CA ALA A 12 -0.50 13.52 -2.46
C ALA A 12 -0.94 14.98 -2.31
N ASP A 13 -0.41 15.90 -3.12
CA ASP A 13 -0.82 17.31 -3.13
C ASP A 13 -2.03 17.61 -4.03
N GLY A 14 -2.51 16.61 -4.78
CA GLY A 14 -3.68 16.72 -5.65
C GLY A 14 -3.43 17.40 -7.01
N SER A 15 -2.19 17.69 -7.38
CA SER A 15 -1.83 18.21 -8.71
C SER A 15 -1.95 17.13 -9.81
N VAL A 16 -1.66 15.88 -9.48
CA VAL A 16 -1.81 14.72 -10.36
C VAL A 16 -3.19 14.07 -10.12
N THR A 17 -4.07 14.22 -11.10
CA THR A 17 -5.48 13.79 -11.03
C THR A 17 -5.93 12.98 -12.25
N VAL A 18 -5.05 12.79 -13.23
CA VAL A 18 -5.32 12.00 -14.44
C VAL A 18 -4.16 11.03 -14.68
N ALA A 19 -4.50 9.83 -15.16
CA ALA A 19 -3.53 8.86 -15.60
C ALA A 19 -4.02 8.18 -16.89
N PHE A 20 -3.10 7.96 -17.82
CA PHE A 20 -3.36 7.14 -19.01
C PHE A 20 -2.82 5.74 -18.81
N ARG A 21 -3.60 4.74 -19.22
CA ARG A 21 -3.24 3.33 -19.04
C ARG A 21 -3.67 2.52 -20.25
N ARG A 22 -2.78 1.64 -20.73
CA ARG A 22 -3.10 0.69 -21.80
C ARG A 22 -3.46 -0.65 -21.20
N TRP A 23 -4.68 -1.12 -21.42
CA TRP A 23 -5.19 -2.36 -20.84
C TRP A 23 -6.09 -3.10 -21.82
N LYS A 24 -6.03 -4.44 -21.81
CA LYS A 24 -7.03 -5.28 -22.50
C LYS A 24 -8.47 -5.00 -22.03
N ARG A 25 -8.63 -4.62 -20.76
CA ARG A 25 -9.90 -4.26 -20.11
C ARG A 25 -9.62 -3.40 -18.88
N PRO A 26 -10.52 -2.48 -18.47
CA PRO A 26 -10.32 -1.64 -17.30
C PRO A 26 -9.97 -2.46 -16.05
N THR A 27 -8.92 -2.04 -15.34
CA THR A 27 -8.51 -2.69 -14.08
C THR A 27 -8.94 -1.91 -12.84
N VAL A 28 -9.49 -0.72 -13.05
CA VAL A 28 -10.08 0.14 -12.03
C VAL A 28 -11.51 0.50 -12.45
N VAL A 29 -12.33 0.88 -11.46
CA VAL A 29 -13.75 1.16 -11.62
C VAL A 29 -14.03 2.52 -10.98
N ALA A 30 -14.84 3.34 -11.66
CA ALA A 30 -15.32 4.61 -11.12
C ALA A 30 -16.11 4.42 -9.82
N GLY A 31 -16.04 5.40 -8.92
CA GLY A 31 -16.64 5.38 -7.59
C GLY A 31 -15.92 4.46 -6.59
N ARG A 32 -14.75 3.91 -6.94
CA ARG A 32 -13.97 3.07 -6.02
C ARG A 32 -12.69 3.75 -5.56
N THR A 33 -12.32 3.49 -4.31
CA THR A 33 -11.05 3.93 -3.74
C THR A 33 -9.92 2.93 -3.98
N TYR A 34 -8.74 3.44 -4.31
CA TYR A 34 -7.53 2.67 -4.50
C TYR A 34 -6.38 3.25 -3.69
N ARG A 35 -5.52 2.36 -3.19
CA ARG A 35 -4.23 2.73 -2.63
C ARG A 35 -3.21 2.92 -3.74
N THR A 36 -2.37 3.92 -3.57
CA THR A 36 -1.19 4.26 -4.38
C THR A 36 0.01 4.47 -3.44
N GLY A 37 1.21 4.68 -3.98
CA GLY A 37 2.34 5.05 -3.12
C GLY A 37 2.31 6.52 -2.67
N GLY A 38 1.55 7.38 -3.36
CA GLY A 38 1.28 8.77 -2.97
C GLY A 38 -0.02 8.94 -2.16
N GLY A 39 -0.50 7.89 -1.50
CA GLY A 39 -1.73 7.91 -0.69
C GLY A 39 -2.94 7.27 -1.38
N ARG A 40 -4.15 7.66 -0.94
CA ARG A 40 -5.41 7.08 -1.41
C ARG A 40 -6.07 7.97 -2.46
N VAL A 41 -6.65 7.35 -3.47
CA VAL A 41 -7.38 8.06 -4.53
C VAL A 41 -8.74 7.43 -4.77
N GLU A 42 -9.75 8.26 -5.02
CA GLU A 42 -11.02 7.82 -5.60
C GLU A 42 -10.95 7.96 -7.11
N VAL A 43 -11.25 6.88 -7.84
CA VAL A 43 -11.42 6.96 -9.29
C VAL A 43 -12.79 7.55 -9.60
N LEU A 44 -12.81 8.67 -10.32
CA LEU A 44 -14.01 9.41 -10.68
C LEU A 44 -14.56 8.98 -12.04
N ASP A 45 -13.68 8.76 -13.02
CA ASP A 45 -14.05 8.32 -14.37
C ASP A 45 -13.00 7.38 -14.96
N VAL A 46 -13.48 6.46 -15.81
CA VAL A 46 -12.63 5.58 -16.62
C VAL A 46 -13.22 5.50 -18.02
N SER A 47 -12.60 6.21 -18.96
CA SER A 47 -13.08 6.32 -20.34
C SER A 47 -12.02 5.86 -21.34
N ALA A 48 -12.44 5.13 -22.37
CA ALA A 48 -11.56 4.79 -23.48
C ALA A 48 -11.21 6.07 -24.26
N THR A 49 -9.96 6.20 -24.70
CA THR A 49 -9.47 7.41 -25.36
C THR A 49 -8.49 7.09 -26.47
N ASN A 50 -8.38 7.98 -27.45
CA ASN A 50 -7.34 7.92 -28.46
C ASN A 50 -6.05 8.59 -27.89
N PRO A 51 -4.93 7.87 -27.76
CA PRO A 51 -3.67 8.41 -27.24
C PRO A 51 -3.11 9.58 -28.07
N ASP A 52 -3.47 9.69 -29.36
CA ASP A 52 -3.04 10.80 -30.22
C ASP A 52 -3.81 12.09 -29.95
N ARG A 53 -4.87 12.02 -29.14
CA ARG A 53 -5.74 13.16 -28.77
C ARG A 53 -5.56 13.61 -27.32
N ILE A 54 -4.46 13.21 -26.67
CA ILE A 54 -4.14 13.66 -25.31
C ILE A 54 -3.97 15.19 -25.32
N SER A 55 -4.82 15.88 -24.57
CA SER A 55 -4.84 17.34 -24.54
C SER A 55 -3.73 17.91 -23.65
N ARG A 56 -3.32 19.16 -23.90
CA ARG A 56 -2.41 19.89 -22.98
C ARG A 56 -2.95 19.96 -21.55
N ARG A 57 -4.27 20.08 -21.40
CA ARG A 57 -4.95 20.06 -20.10
C ARG A 57 -4.82 18.71 -19.39
N ASP A 58 -4.82 17.60 -20.12
CA ASP A 58 -4.59 16.29 -19.50
C ASP A 58 -3.12 16.12 -19.11
N VAL A 59 -2.19 16.57 -19.96
CA VAL A 59 -0.74 16.52 -19.65
C VAL A 59 -0.45 17.23 -18.32
N SER A 60 -0.98 18.44 -18.11
CA SER A 60 -0.76 19.17 -16.86
C SER A 60 -1.33 18.48 -15.61
N ARG A 61 -2.24 17.51 -15.78
CA ARG A 61 -2.89 16.76 -14.69
C ARG A 61 -2.27 15.38 -14.44
N THR A 62 -1.27 14.98 -15.23
CA THR A 62 -0.62 13.66 -15.09
C THR A 62 0.75 13.76 -14.42
N GLY A 63 1.35 14.95 -14.37
CA GLY A 63 2.72 15.17 -13.92
C GLY A 63 3.78 14.84 -14.98
N HIS A 64 3.36 14.48 -16.21
CA HIS A 64 4.27 14.24 -17.32
C HIS A 64 4.60 15.55 -18.06
N PRO A 65 5.80 15.70 -18.65
CA PRO A 65 6.19 16.89 -19.40
C PRO A 65 5.46 17.04 -20.75
N SER A 66 5.01 15.95 -21.36
CA SER A 66 4.38 15.99 -22.69
C SER A 66 3.43 14.81 -22.96
N ALA A 67 2.63 14.93 -24.02
CA ALA A 67 1.80 13.82 -24.50
C ALA A 67 2.61 12.68 -25.12
N ASP A 68 3.78 12.98 -25.72
CA ASP A 68 4.70 11.96 -26.23
C ASP A 68 5.27 11.11 -25.08
N ASP A 69 5.70 11.75 -23.98
CA ASP A 69 6.21 11.05 -22.79
C ASP A 69 5.13 10.13 -22.18
N ILE A 70 3.88 10.58 -22.11
CA ILE A 70 2.76 9.71 -21.70
C ILE A 70 2.65 8.49 -22.61
N ARG A 71 2.71 8.68 -23.93
CA ARG A 71 2.58 7.60 -24.93
C ARG A 71 3.72 6.58 -24.83
N GLU A 72 4.96 7.04 -24.64
CA GLU A 72 6.15 6.20 -24.46
C GLU A 72 6.10 5.39 -23.15
N GLN A 73 5.46 5.93 -22.12
CA GLN A 73 5.31 5.27 -20.83
C GLN A 73 4.12 4.27 -20.77
N LEU A 74 3.27 4.20 -21.80
CA LEU A 74 2.19 3.21 -21.85
C LEU A 74 2.76 1.79 -21.89
N ARG A 75 2.38 0.96 -20.92
CA ARG A 75 2.77 -0.46 -20.81
C ARG A 75 1.62 -1.36 -21.24
N GLY A 76 1.92 -2.42 -21.98
CA GLY A 76 0.94 -3.39 -22.51
C GLY A 76 1.04 -3.50 -24.03
N GLU A 77 0.34 -4.50 -24.59
CA GLU A 77 0.38 -4.77 -26.03
C GLU A 77 -0.13 -3.57 -26.84
N PRO A 78 0.51 -3.20 -27.97
CA PRO A 78 0.16 -2.00 -28.74
C PRO A 78 -1.29 -1.93 -29.23
N ASP A 79 -1.94 -3.08 -29.43
CA ASP A 79 -3.32 -3.22 -29.91
C ASP A 79 -4.38 -3.04 -28.79
N TRP A 80 -3.95 -2.99 -27.53
CA TRP A 80 -4.88 -2.82 -26.42
C TRP A 80 -5.40 -1.37 -26.32
N PRO A 81 -6.68 -1.18 -25.93
CA PRO A 81 -7.24 0.15 -25.71
C PRO A 81 -6.45 0.96 -24.66
N VAL A 82 -6.41 2.28 -24.89
CA VAL A 82 -5.92 3.25 -23.91
C VAL A 82 -7.12 3.85 -23.17
N TYR A 83 -7.00 3.92 -21.86
CA TYR A 83 -7.99 4.52 -20.97
C TYR A 83 -7.44 5.76 -20.31
N ARG A 84 -8.26 6.81 -20.24
CA ARG A 84 -8.08 7.97 -19.37
C ARG A 84 -8.76 7.64 -18.04
N VAL A 85 -7.99 7.69 -16.96
CA VAL A 85 -8.46 7.46 -15.60
C VAL A 85 -8.39 8.79 -14.86
N GLU A 86 -9.54 9.33 -14.50
CA GLU A 86 -9.64 10.52 -13.66
C GLU A 86 -9.84 10.11 -12.21
N PHE A 87 -9.12 10.77 -11.30
CA PHE A 87 -9.18 10.47 -9.88
C PHE A 87 -8.92 11.72 -9.06
N ARG A 88 -9.34 11.68 -7.80
CA ARG A 88 -9.01 12.69 -6.79
C ARG A 88 -8.31 12.05 -5.61
N TYR A 89 -7.44 12.83 -4.97
CA TYR A 89 -6.86 12.45 -3.69
C TYR A 89 -7.93 12.39 -2.59
N ILE A 90 -7.73 11.49 -1.65
CA ILE A 90 -8.53 11.30 -0.43
C ILE A 90 -7.61 11.67 0.74
N ASP A 91 -7.92 12.77 1.41
CA ASP A 91 -7.13 13.31 2.53
C ASP A 91 -7.47 12.65 3.88
N GLU A 92 -8.41 11.69 3.87
CA GLU A 92 -8.75 10.92 5.03
C GLU A 92 -7.70 9.82 5.29
N PRO A 93 -7.26 9.66 6.56
CA PRO A 93 -6.39 8.56 6.97
C PRO A 93 -6.91 7.22 6.46
N ASP A 94 -6.02 6.30 6.09
CA ASP A 94 -6.43 4.97 5.68
C ASP A 94 -7.18 4.28 6.84
N PRO A 95 -8.46 3.87 6.67
CA PRO A 95 -9.21 3.23 7.74
C PRO A 95 -8.51 2.00 8.31
N ARG A 96 -7.72 1.30 7.49
CA ARG A 96 -6.89 0.18 7.95
C ARG A 96 -5.79 0.61 8.89
N ASP A 97 -5.12 1.73 8.59
CA ASP A 97 -4.05 2.25 9.44
C ASP A 97 -4.67 2.79 10.73
N VAL A 98 -5.82 3.47 10.67
CA VAL A 98 -6.59 3.87 11.85
C VAL A 98 -6.93 2.66 12.72
N LEU A 99 -7.49 1.59 12.14
CA LEU A 99 -7.79 0.36 12.87
C LEU A 99 -6.53 -0.23 13.50
N ALA A 100 -5.43 -0.34 12.76
CA ALA A 100 -4.21 -0.96 13.24
C ALA A 100 -3.64 -0.25 14.47
N HIS A 101 -3.71 1.08 14.53
CA HIS A 101 -3.17 1.86 15.65
C HIS A 101 -4.09 1.93 16.87
N SER A 102 -5.35 1.50 16.76
CA SER A 102 -6.27 1.43 17.91
C SER A 102 -6.11 0.11 18.67
N ALA A 103 -5.73 0.20 19.95
CA ALA A 103 -5.72 -0.95 20.86
C ALA A 103 -7.09 -1.19 21.53
N ASP A 104 -8.00 -0.21 21.45
CA ASP A 104 -9.32 -0.28 22.05
C ASP A 104 -10.24 -1.13 21.17
N LEU A 105 -10.49 -2.36 21.62
CA LEU A 105 -11.37 -3.32 20.96
C LEU A 105 -12.68 -3.46 21.74
N SER A 106 -13.78 -3.02 21.14
CA SER A 106 -15.10 -3.37 21.65
C SER A 106 -15.40 -4.87 21.51
N ALA A 107 -16.44 -5.36 22.19
CA ALA A 107 -16.91 -6.73 21.99
C ALA A 107 -17.29 -6.99 20.52
N ALA A 108 -17.98 -6.03 19.89
CA ALA A 108 -18.36 -6.11 18.48
C ALA A 108 -17.15 -6.14 17.53
N ASP A 109 -16.08 -5.38 17.84
CA ASP A 109 -14.82 -5.45 17.09
C ASP A 109 -14.19 -6.85 17.14
N ARG A 110 -14.18 -7.47 18.33
CA ARG A 110 -13.64 -8.82 18.52
C ARG A 110 -14.45 -9.85 17.77
N GLU A 111 -15.78 -9.80 17.89
CA GLU A 111 -16.69 -10.69 17.15
C GLU A 111 -16.48 -10.58 15.63
N GLU A 112 -16.32 -9.37 15.10
CA GLU A 112 -16.04 -9.16 13.68
C GLU A 112 -14.69 -9.74 13.26
N ILE A 113 -13.64 -9.56 14.08
CA ILE A 113 -12.33 -10.17 13.83
C ILE A 113 -12.46 -11.70 13.81
N ASP A 114 -13.04 -12.30 14.86
CA ASP A 114 -13.23 -13.74 14.97
C ASP A 114 -13.97 -14.31 13.75
N ARG A 115 -15.08 -13.67 13.36
CA ARG A 115 -15.87 -14.06 12.18
C ARG A 115 -15.03 -14.04 10.89
N ARG A 116 -14.20 -13.02 10.71
CA ARG A 116 -13.32 -12.89 9.52
C ARG A 116 -12.20 -13.92 9.53
N LEU A 117 -11.58 -14.16 10.67
CA LEU A 117 -10.52 -15.16 10.82
C LEU A 117 -11.07 -16.57 10.59
N ALA A 118 -12.20 -16.91 11.20
CA ALA A 118 -12.89 -18.19 11.00
C ALA A 118 -13.24 -18.41 9.52
N ARG A 119 -13.69 -17.36 8.81
CA ARG A 119 -13.93 -17.45 7.35
C ARG A 119 -12.64 -17.78 6.59
N PHE A 120 -11.51 -17.14 6.91
CA PHE A 120 -10.23 -17.43 6.25
C PHE A 120 -9.73 -18.85 6.54
N ASP A 121 -9.93 -19.33 7.76
CA ASP A 121 -9.54 -20.68 8.16
C ASP A 121 -10.45 -21.74 7.51
N SER A 122 -11.75 -21.49 7.40
CA SER A 122 -12.72 -22.44 6.81
C SER A 122 -12.48 -22.76 5.32
N VAL A 123 -11.85 -21.85 4.57
CA VAL A 123 -11.55 -22.03 3.14
C VAL A 123 -10.09 -22.42 2.90
N SER A 124 -9.32 -22.61 3.96
CA SER A 124 -7.91 -22.99 3.89
C SER A 124 -7.76 -24.46 3.50
N LYS A 125 -6.77 -24.77 2.65
CA LYS A 125 -6.44 -26.15 2.25
C LYS A 125 -5.49 -26.84 3.23
N TYR A 126 -4.95 -26.11 4.20
CA TYR A 126 -3.91 -26.57 5.15
C TYR A 126 -4.36 -26.37 6.60
N GLY A 127 -5.68 -26.30 6.83
CA GLY A 127 -6.26 -26.09 8.15
C GLY A 127 -6.22 -24.63 8.63
N PRO A 128 -6.63 -24.39 9.89
CA PRO A 128 -6.61 -23.07 10.50
C PRO A 128 -5.19 -22.52 10.59
N TRP A 129 -4.99 -21.29 10.15
CA TRP A 129 -3.67 -20.65 10.06
C TRP A 129 -3.63 -19.26 10.67
N THR A 130 -4.79 -18.60 10.84
CA THR A 130 -4.84 -17.18 11.20
C THR A 130 -4.24 -16.89 12.57
N ARG A 131 -4.76 -17.53 13.63
CA ARG A 131 -4.28 -17.37 15.01
C ARG A 131 -2.84 -17.85 15.16
N GLU A 132 -2.48 -18.99 14.56
CA GLU A 132 -1.09 -19.48 14.57
C GLU A 132 -0.13 -18.45 13.97
N THR A 133 -0.48 -17.87 12.82
CA THR A 133 0.35 -16.86 12.15
C THR A 133 0.49 -15.58 12.99
N LEU A 134 -0.59 -15.13 13.67
CA LEU A 134 -0.51 -13.98 14.56
C LEU A 134 0.44 -14.24 15.75
N HIS A 135 0.35 -15.41 16.38
CA HIS A 135 1.28 -15.79 17.46
C HIS A 135 2.72 -15.95 16.97
N LEU A 136 2.91 -16.50 15.76
CA LEU A 136 4.23 -16.62 15.14
C LEU A 136 4.86 -15.24 14.92
N ILE A 137 4.10 -14.27 14.40
CA ILE A 137 4.56 -12.89 14.21
C ILE A 137 4.84 -12.21 15.55
N ALA A 138 4.03 -12.48 16.59
CA ALA A 138 4.25 -11.96 17.94
C ALA A 138 5.57 -12.47 18.55
N ARG A 139 5.87 -13.76 18.33
CA ARG A 139 7.07 -14.43 18.86
C ARG A 139 8.34 -14.06 18.10
N TYR A 140 8.24 -13.82 16.81
CA TYR A 140 9.36 -13.54 15.91
C TYR A 140 9.15 -12.22 15.13
N PRO A 141 9.07 -11.07 15.83
CA PRO A 141 8.87 -9.79 15.18
C PRO A 141 10.01 -9.46 14.21
N GLU A 142 9.70 -8.74 13.14
CA GLU A 142 10.63 -8.30 12.08
C GLU A 142 11.40 -9.43 11.36
N THR A 143 10.97 -10.67 11.57
CA THR A 143 11.54 -11.82 10.87
C THR A 143 11.06 -11.86 9.42
N ARG A 144 11.95 -12.21 8.49
CA ARG A 144 11.63 -12.20 7.06
C ARG A 144 10.56 -13.24 6.77
N ALA A 145 9.68 -12.92 5.84
CA ALA A 145 8.58 -13.81 5.45
C ALA A 145 9.01 -15.23 5.01
N PRO A 146 10.12 -15.44 4.28
CA PRO A 146 10.57 -16.80 3.95
C PRO A 146 10.89 -17.63 5.19
N ASP A 147 11.53 -17.02 6.18
CA ASP A 147 11.95 -17.70 7.41
C ASP A 147 10.73 -18.08 8.26
N LEU A 148 9.77 -17.15 8.42
CA LEU A 148 8.49 -17.44 9.08
C LEU A 148 7.70 -18.54 8.36
N ALA A 149 7.63 -18.49 7.03
CA ALA A 149 6.93 -19.50 6.26
C ALA A 149 7.58 -20.89 6.42
N ALA A 150 8.92 -20.96 6.44
CA ALA A 150 9.65 -22.19 6.68
C ALA A 150 9.37 -22.80 8.06
N MET A 151 9.24 -21.97 9.12
CA MET A 151 8.91 -22.44 10.48
C MET A 151 7.56 -23.17 10.56
N VAL A 152 6.62 -22.85 9.67
CA VAL A 152 5.31 -23.51 9.59
C VAL A 152 5.19 -24.44 8.37
N GLY A 153 6.30 -24.76 7.70
CA GLY A 153 6.31 -25.67 6.54
C GLY A 153 5.55 -25.16 5.32
N ARG A 154 5.48 -23.85 5.11
CA ARG A 154 4.70 -23.21 4.03
C ARG A 154 5.58 -22.54 2.99
N GLU A 155 5.06 -22.50 1.76
CA GLU A 155 5.64 -21.67 0.71
C GLU A 155 5.51 -20.17 1.04
N THR A 156 6.57 -19.40 0.73
CA THR A 156 6.63 -17.96 1.05
C THR A 156 5.51 -17.15 0.40
N ARG A 157 5.18 -17.38 -0.87
CA ARG A 157 4.22 -16.55 -1.60
C ARG A 157 2.79 -16.69 -1.03
N PRO A 158 2.24 -17.90 -0.86
CA PRO A 158 0.98 -18.11 -0.14
C PRO A 158 0.99 -17.51 1.27
N PHE A 159 2.07 -17.69 2.04
CA PHE A 159 2.19 -17.11 3.38
C PHE A 159 2.09 -15.57 3.37
N LYS A 160 2.76 -14.89 2.43
CA LYS A 160 2.64 -13.42 2.29
C LYS A 160 1.22 -12.97 1.93
N LEU A 161 0.49 -13.75 1.14
CA LEU A 161 -0.91 -13.44 0.80
C LEU A 161 -1.80 -13.54 2.04
N ASP A 162 -1.56 -14.53 2.88
CA ASP A 162 -2.25 -14.72 4.14
C ASP A 162 -1.95 -13.62 5.16
N VAL A 163 -0.67 -13.27 5.35
CA VAL A 163 -0.30 -12.13 6.19
C VAL A 163 -0.93 -10.82 5.68
N ARG A 164 -1.08 -10.65 4.36
CA ARG A 164 -1.80 -9.50 3.80
C ARG A 164 -3.28 -9.47 4.22
N LYS A 165 -3.97 -10.62 4.27
CA LYS A 165 -5.35 -10.70 4.79
C LYS A 165 -5.44 -10.25 6.25
N LEU A 166 -4.52 -10.71 7.11
CA LEU A 166 -4.46 -10.29 8.51
C LEU A 166 -4.17 -8.79 8.63
N LYS A 167 -3.25 -8.30 7.80
CA LYS A 167 -2.92 -6.87 7.73
C LYS A 167 -4.13 -6.06 7.28
N ASP A 168 -4.99 -6.57 6.40
CA ASP A 168 -6.18 -5.86 5.91
C ASP A 168 -7.25 -5.72 7.01
N LEU A 169 -7.22 -6.59 8.03
CA LEU A 169 -8.01 -6.46 9.27
C LEU A 169 -7.33 -5.56 10.33
N GLY A 170 -6.21 -4.92 9.97
CA GLY A 170 -5.44 -4.09 10.89
C GLY A 170 -4.69 -4.86 11.99
N LEU A 171 -4.51 -6.19 11.87
CA LEU A 171 -3.91 -7.02 12.94
C LEU A 171 -2.37 -7.10 12.88
N THR A 172 -1.78 -6.74 11.74
CA THR A 172 -0.33 -6.75 11.55
C THR A 172 0.15 -5.48 10.87
N LEU A 173 1.44 -5.18 11.03
CA LEU A 173 2.17 -4.11 10.38
C LEU A 173 3.28 -4.70 9.50
N SER A 174 3.54 -4.09 8.35
CA SER A 174 4.67 -4.47 7.49
C SER A 174 5.89 -3.66 7.88
N PHE A 175 7.01 -4.34 8.08
CA PHE A 175 8.30 -3.74 8.32
C PHE A 175 9.28 -4.16 7.22
N ASN A 176 10.40 -3.46 7.13
CA ASN A 176 11.52 -3.90 6.32
C ASN A 176 12.74 -4.12 7.24
N PRO A 177 13.06 -5.38 7.59
CA PRO A 177 12.41 -6.63 7.18
C PRO A 177 11.15 -6.99 7.99
N GLY A 178 10.30 -7.85 7.41
CA GLY A 178 9.34 -8.68 8.14
C GLY A 178 8.00 -8.04 8.54
N TYR A 179 7.46 -8.52 9.67
CA TYR A 179 6.14 -8.14 10.18
C TYR A 179 6.18 -7.93 11.69
N ARG A 180 5.23 -7.15 12.21
CA ARG A 180 4.90 -7.10 13.63
C ARG A 180 3.39 -7.22 13.81
N LEU A 181 2.95 -7.53 15.03
CA LEU A 181 1.58 -7.22 15.41
C LEU A 181 1.39 -5.70 15.40
N SER A 182 0.20 -5.25 15.04
CA SER A 182 -0.23 -3.88 15.31
C SER A 182 -0.67 -3.75 16.77
N PRO A 183 -0.86 -2.52 17.29
CA PRO A 183 -1.55 -2.30 18.56
C PRO A 183 -2.87 -3.09 18.66
N ARG A 184 -3.71 -3.04 17.61
CA ARG A 184 -4.96 -3.81 17.52
C ARG A 184 -4.74 -5.33 17.60
N GLY A 185 -3.74 -5.84 16.89
CA GLY A 185 -3.44 -7.27 16.85
C GLY A 185 -2.90 -7.80 18.18
N ALA A 186 -2.08 -7.00 18.88
CA ALA A 186 -1.61 -7.30 20.21
C ALA A 186 -2.75 -7.30 21.23
N ALA A 187 -3.64 -6.30 21.19
CA ALA A 187 -4.84 -6.24 22.02
C ALA A 187 -5.80 -7.40 21.76
N TYR A 188 -5.96 -7.81 20.50
CA TYR A 188 -6.79 -8.96 20.12
C TYR A 188 -6.24 -10.29 20.65
N LEU A 189 -4.91 -10.48 20.63
CA LEU A 189 -4.26 -11.66 21.19
C LEU A 189 -4.00 -11.57 22.71
N GLU A 190 -4.28 -10.43 23.34
CA GLU A 190 -4.00 -10.17 24.75
C GLU A 190 -2.51 -10.37 25.10
N VAL A 191 -1.63 -9.96 24.18
CA VAL A 191 -0.17 -9.98 24.37
C VAL A 191 0.37 -8.55 24.43
N PRO A 192 1.51 -8.32 25.11
CA PRO A 192 2.15 -7.01 25.11
C PRO A 192 2.49 -6.53 23.70
N TYR A 193 2.08 -5.31 23.35
CA TYR A 193 2.53 -4.67 22.12
C TYR A 193 4.00 -4.29 22.24
N GLN A 194 4.82 -4.74 21.29
CA GLN A 194 6.23 -4.39 21.19
C GLN A 194 6.41 -3.30 20.13
N PRO A 195 6.54 -2.01 20.52
CA PRO A 195 6.81 -0.95 19.56
C PRO A 195 8.14 -1.21 18.84
N GLY A 196 8.20 -0.83 17.57
CA GLY A 196 9.45 -0.77 16.81
C GLY A 196 10.55 -0.13 17.62
N ALA A 197 11.78 -0.66 17.59
CA ALA A 197 12.91 0.21 17.86
C ALA A 197 12.82 1.32 16.83
N SER A 198 12.54 2.55 17.26
CA SER A 198 12.59 3.71 16.39
C SER A 198 13.94 3.65 15.68
N LYS A 199 13.93 3.64 14.33
CA LYS A 199 15.15 3.86 13.56
C LYS A 199 15.79 5.12 14.18
N PRO A 200 17.04 5.07 14.68
CA PRO A 200 17.68 6.29 15.17
C PRO A 200 17.58 7.34 14.06
N PRO A 201 17.39 8.64 14.39
CA PRO A 201 17.35 9.68 13.37
C PRO A 201 18.55 9.45 12.46
N GLY A 202 18.26 9.30 11.15
CA GLY A 202 19.31 9.12 10.16
C GLY A 202 20.35 10.23 10.34
N PRO A 203 21.63 9.98 9.99
CA PRO A 203 22.66 11.01 10.10
C PRO A 203 22.12 12.30 9.49
N LYS A 204 22.15 13.39 10.28
CA LYS A 204 21.86 14.73 9.77
C LYS A 204 22.69 14.89 8.49
N PRO A 205 22.13 15.38 7.38
CA PRO A 205 22.94 15.71 6.22
C PRO A 205 24.09 16.58 6.72
N ALA A 206 25.32 16.16 6.42
CA ALA A 206 26.50 16.95 6.74
C ALA A 206 26.22 18.36 6.22
N GLY A 207 26.25 19.33 7.13
CA GLY A 207 26.09 20.73 6.77
C GLY A 207 27.01 21.01 5.60
N SER A 208 26.45 21.61 4.56
CA SER A 208 27.22 22.33 3.57
C SER A 208 28.16 23.27 4.32
N GLU A 209 29.45 22.93 4.33
CA GLU A 209 30.50 23.89 4.63
C GLU A 209 30.27 25.10 3.70
N PRO A 210 30.15 26.33 4.24
CA PRO A 210 30.13 27.48 3.38
C PRO A 210 31.48 27.56 2.68
N ALA A 211 31.43 27.56 1.34
CA ALA A 211 32.57 27.82 0.48
C ALA A 211 33.31 29.08 0.95
N GLY A 212 34.64 28.99 0.95
CA GLY A 212 35.54 30.02 1.41
C GLY A 212 35.22 31.40 0.83
N SER A 213 35.30 32.40 1.68
CA SER A 213 35.50 33.79 1.31
C SER A 213 36.95 34.15 1.63
N ASP A 214 37.86 33.80 0.72
CA ASP A 214 39.07 34.58 0.54
C ASP A 214 38.66 35.88 -0.15
N ARG A 215 38.86 37.00 0.55
CA ARG A 215 39.36 38.26 -0.05
C ARG A 215 39.72 39.29 1.03
N ASN A 216 41.02 39.53 1.10
CA ASN A 216 41.79 40.68 1.61
C ASN A 216 41.87 40.92 3.12
#